data_AF-A0A7J2R4I7-F1
#
_entry.id   AF-A0A7J2R4I7-F1
#
_cell.length_a   1.000
_cell.length_b   1.000
_cell.length_c   1.000
_cell.angle_alpha   90.00
_cell.angle_beta   90.00
_cell.angle_gamma   90.00
#
_symmetry.space_group_name_H-M   'P 1'
#
loop_
_entity.id
_entity.type
_entity.pdbx_description
1 polymer ?
#
loop_
_entity_poly.entity_id
_entity_poly.type
_entity_poly.pdbx_seq_one_letter_code
_entity_poly.pdbx_strand_id
1 'polypeptide(L)' 'MRRFEREVGAMECDCGGYAERVDCTKEEIKEYNCGRNYVCCARTFVCKICGERISGKAEAPEME' A
#
# COMPACT_ATOMS: atom_id res chain seq x y z
N MET A 1 -4.28 -3.51 -10.94
CA MET A 1 -3.50 -3.63 -9.68
C MET A 1 -2.58 -2.43 -9.59
N ARG A 2 -2.76 -1.56 -8.58
CA ARG A 2 -1.87 -0.40 -8.35
C ARG A 2 -0.50 -0.88 -7.85
N ARG A 3 0.58 -0.25 -8.33
CA ARG A 3 1.95 -0.50 -7.87
C ARG A 3 2.46 0.70 -7.08
N PHE A 4 3.24 0.43 -6.03
CA PHE A 4 3.86 1.46 -5.20
C PHE A 4 5.35 1.23 -5.07
N GLU A 5 6.11 2.30 -4.87
CA GLU A 5 7.48 2.20 -4.39
C GLU A 5 7.48 1.65 -2.96
N ARG A 6 8.51 0.85 -2.60
CA ARG A 6 8.54 0.14 -1.31
C ARG A 6 8.64 1.08 -0.10
N GLU A 7 9.41 2.15 -0.23
CA GLU A 7 9.82 3.05 0.86
C GLU A 7 8.90 4.26 1.05
N VAL A 8 7.79 4.32 0.30
CA VAL A 8 6.83 5.43 0.41
C VAL A 8 6.08 5.36 1.75
N GLY A 9 6.24 6.43 2.54
CA GLY A 9 5.51 6.65 3.79
C GLY A 9 4.13 7.28 3.57
N ALA A 10 3.93 7.97 2.45
CA ALA A 10 2.66 8.59 2.10
C ALA A 10 2.59 9.05 0.63
N MET A 11 1.37 9.29 0.14
CA MET A 11 1.11 9.70 -1.24
C MET A 11 0.00 10.74 -1.35
N GLU A 12 -0.08 11.41 -2.50
CA GLU A 12 -1.21 12.26 -2.85
C GLU A 12 -2.44 11.42 -3.20
N CYS A 13 -3.61 11.85 -2.75
CA CYS A 13 -4.91 11.27 -3.05
C CYS A 13 -5.58 12.07 -4.16
N ASP A 14 -6.43 11.42 -4.98
CA ASP A 14 -7.16 12.08 -6.08
C ASP A 14 -8.03 13.28 -5.64
N CYS A 15 -8.43 13.34 -4.36
CA CYS A 15 -9.13 14.48 -3.79
C CYS A 15 -8.24 15.71 -3.54
N GLY A 16 -6.95 15.65 -3.88
CA GLY A 16 -5.92 16.65 -3.54
C GLY A 16 -5.43 16.55 -2.09
N GLY A 17 -5.83 15.51 -1.36
CA GLY A 17 -5.45 15.27 0.03
C GLY A 17 -4.21 14.39 0.18
N TYR A 18 -3.77 14.23 1.42
CA TYR A 18 -2.63 13.40 1.78
C TYR A 18 -3.09 12.03 2.33
N ALA A 19 -2.54 10.95 1.78
CA ALA A 19 -2.79 9.58 2.21
C ALA A 19 -1.57 8.99 2.90
N GLU A 20 -1.70 8.71 4.19
CA GLU A 20 -0.63 8.13 4.99
C GLU A 20 -0.63 6.61 4.89
N ARG A 21 0.54 6.00 5.02
CA ARG A 21 0.67 4.55 5.07
C ARG A 21 0.06 4.00 6.36
N VAL A 22 -0.73 2.94 6.21
CA VAL A 22 -1.35 2.20 7.32
C VAL A 22 -1.10 0.70 7.15
N ASP A 23 -1.39 -0.06 8.21
CA ASP A 23 -1.36 -1.52 8.13
C ASP A 23 -2.39 -2.06 7.12
N CYS A 24 -1.97 -3.10 6.40
CA CYS A 24 -2.84 -3.82 5.48
C CYS A 24 -3.80 -4.73 6.26
N THR A 25 -5.05 -4.81 5.82
CA THR A 25 -6.00 -5.81 6.32
C THR A 25 -5.62 -7.20 5.85
N LYS A 26 -6.21 -8.25 6.46
CA LYS A 26 -5.99 -9.64 6.02
C LYS A 26 -6.40 -9.87 4.56
N GLU A 27 -7.44 -9.20 4.10
CA GLU A 27 -7.94 -9.29 2.72
C GLU A 27 -6.97 -8.62 1.74
N GLU A 28 -6.47 -7.43 2.08
CA GLU A 28 -5.45 -6.72 1.28
C GLU A 28 -4.14 -7.50 1.20
N ILE A 29 -3.73 -8.13 2.30
CA ILE A 29 -2.58 -9.02 2.31
C ILE A 29 -2.83 -10.20 1.36
N LYS A 30 -3.99 -10.83 1.41
CA LYS A 30 -4.31 -11.97 0.54
C LYS A 30 -4.31 -11.57 -0.95
N GLU A 31 -4.75 -10.36 -1.27
CA GLU A 31 -4.85 -9.85 -2.63
C GLU A 31 -3.52 -9.36 -3.22
N TYR A 32 -2.74 -8.58 -2.45
CA TYR A 32 -1.56 -7.87 -2.95
C TYR A 32 -0.22 -8.48 -2.56
N ASN A 33 -0.19 -9.36 -1.56
CA ASN A 33 1.04 -9.96 -1.09
C ASN A 33 1.55 -11.04 -2.06
N CYS A 34 2.85 -11.27 -2.10
CA CYS A 34 3.49 -12.29 -2.93
C CYS A 34 3.40 -13.72 -2.34
N GLY A 35 2.48 -13.97 -1.42
CA GLY A 35 2.24 -15.29 -0.81
C GLY A 35 3.17 -15.66 0.37
N ARG A 36 4.18 -14.83 0.69
CA ARG A 36 4.88 -14.94 1.98
C ARG A 36 3.98 -14.29 3.04
N ASN A 37 3.68 -14.96 4.16
CA ASN A 37 2.82 -14.44 5.25
C ASN A 37 3.32 -13.14 5.94
N TYR A 38 4.29 -12.44 5.34
CA TYR A 38 4.88 -11.20 5.80
C TYR A 38 4.37 -10.07 4.92
N VAL A 39 3.97 -8.94 5.51
CA VAL A 39 3.37 -7.75 4.85
C VAL A 39 4.37 -7.00 3.92
N CYS A 40 5.28 -7.72 3.26
CA CYS A 40 6.44 -7.17 2.58
C CYS A 40 6.09 -6.48 1.26
N CYS A 41 5.06 -6.98 0.57
CA CYS A 41 4.63 -6.49 -0.74
C CYS A 41 3.26 -5.80 -0.72
N ALA A 42 2.37 -6.11 0.23
CA ALA A 42 1.11 -5.37 0.33
C ALA A 42 1.35 -3.98 0.95
N ARG A 43 0.77 -2.93 0.38
CA ARG A 43 0.79 -1.57 0.93
C ARG A 43 -0.62 -1.00 0.87
N THR A 44 -0.96 -0.26 1.91
CA THR A 44 -2.23 0.47 1.98
C THR A 44 -1.98 1.87 2.52
N PHE A 45 -2.65 2.84 1.92
CA PHE A 45 -2.65 4.23 2.34
C PHE A 45 -4.08 4.68 2.62
N VAL A 46 -4.28 5.57 3.59
CA VAL A 46 -5.60 6.15 3.89
C VAL A 46 -5.51 7.66 3.85
N CYS A 47 -6.32 8.28 3.00
CA CYS A 47 -6.43 9.73 2.92
C CYS A 47 -6.98 10.31 4.23
N LYS A 48 -6.30 11.31 4.80
CA LYS A 48 -6.78 12.01 5.99
C LYS A 48 -7.87 13.03 5.74
N ILE A 49 -8.14 13.35 4.47
CA ILE A 49 -9.19 14.31 4.10
C ILE A 49 -10.48 13.57 3.73
N CYS A 50 -10.44 12.72 2.69
CA CYS A 50 -11.64 12.03 2.20
C CYS A 50 -11.85 10.63 2.80
N GLY A 51 -10.86 10.07 3.51
CA GLY A 51 -10.94 8.71 4.06
C GLY A 51 -10.75 7.58 3.03
N GLU A 52 -10.44 7.92 1.77
CA GLU A 52 -10.20 6.91 0.73
C GLU A 52 -9.05 5.98 1.11
N ARG A 53 -9.27 4.68 0.94
CA ARG A 53 -8.29 3.63 1.21
C ARG A 53 -7.71 3.13 -0.11
N ILE A 54 -6.41 3.33 -0.29
CA ILE A 54 -5.67 3.06 -1.51
C ILE A 54 -4.72 1.89 -1.24
N SER A 55 -5.08 0.71 -1.71
CA SER A 55 -4.30 -0.53 -1.53
C SER A 55 -3.69 -1.02 -2.85
N GLY A 56 -2.61 -1.79 -2.73
CA GLY A 56 -1.80 -2.18 -3.88
C GLY A 56 -0.53 -2.92 -3.50
N LYS A 57 0.29 -3.20 -4.52
CA LYS A 57 1.51 -4.00 -4.38
C LYS A 57 2.76 -3.13 -4.50
N ALA A 58 3.60 -3.15 -3.49
CA ALA A 58 4.95 -2.61 -3.57
C ALA A 58 5.82 -3.42 -4.54
N GLU A 59 6.79 -2.77 -5.16
CA GLU A 59 7.79 -3.44 -5.98
C GLU A 59 8.50 -4.56 -5.20
N ALA A 60 8.89 -5.63 -5.90
CA ALA A 60 9.65 -6.71 -5.28
C ALA A 60 10.99 -6.16 -4.78
N PRO A 61 11.54 -6.64 -3.66
CA PRO A 61 12.88 -6.24 -3.27
C PRO A 61 13.83 -6.77 -4.33
N GLU A 62 14.84 -5.99 -4.70
CA GLU A 62 15.94 -6.51 -5.50
C GLU A 62 16.56 -7.66 -4.70
N MET A 63 16.59 -8.85 -5.31
CA MET A 63 17.28 -10.00 -4.73
C MET A 63 18.74 -9.87 -5.16
N GLU A 64 19.59 -9.44 -4.23
CA GLU A 64 21.05 -9.62 -4.33
C GLU A 64 21.44 -11.08 -4.11
#